data_AF-A0A1G1VBQ2-F1
#
_entry.id   AF-A0A1G1VBQ2-F1
#
_cell.length_a   1.000
_cell.length_b   1.000
_cell.length_c   1.000
_cell.angle_alpha   90.00
_cell.angle_beta   90.00
_cell.angle_gamma   90.00
#
_symmetry.space_group_name_H-M   'P 1'
#
loop_
_entity.id
_entity.type
_entity.pdbx_description
1 polymer ?
#
loop_
_entity_poly.entity_id
_entity_poly.type
_entity_poly.pdbx_seq_one_letter_code
_entity_poly.pdbx_strand_id
1 'polypeptide(L)'
;MHEVTRALANNTHSLAIAATDNGQVWHSGYANILDIPEFYNIDVTIRVLAMIEEARRLQELFFGRAVREEPIEVLFGEELGWPNFEPVGIISCQFTGPEGRGSLGVIGPTRFNYPAIIPILRYFGSLVSQSSEIWQK
;
A
#
# COMPACT_ATOMS: atom_id res chain seq x y z
N MET A 1 13.20 -0.87 -4.43
CA MET A 1 11.86 -0.65 -3.82
C MET A 1 11.67 0.74 -3.23
N HIS A 2 12.57 1.28 -2.41
CA HIS A 2 12.41 2.61 -1.81
C HIS A 2 12.01 3.74 -2.80
N GLU A 3 12.69 3.85 -3.94
CA GLU A 3 12.35 4.86 -4.96
C GLU A 3 10.98 4.64 -5.60
N VAL A 4 10.60 3.37 -5.82
CA VAL A 4 9.29 2.99 -6.36
C VAL A 4 8.19 3.40 -5.38
N THR A 5 8.34 3.08 -4.10
CA THR A 5 7.38 3.47 -3.06
C THR A 5 7.27 4.99 -2.94
N ARG A 6 8.40 5.72 -3.01
CA ARG A 6 8.40 7.19 -2.99
C ARG A 6 7.69 7.78 -4.21
N ALA A 7 8.00 7.27 -5.40
CA ALA A 7 7.37 7.73 -6.63
C ALA A 7 5.86 7.41 -6.65
N LEU A 8 5.45 6.25 -6.15
CA LEU A 8 4.03 5.91 -6.00
C LEU A 8 3.33 6.91 -5.08
N ALA A 9 3.89 7.20 -3.90
CA ALA A 9 3.33 8.18 -2.96
C ALA A 9 3.12 9.57 -3.59
N ASN A 10 4.11 10.03 -4.35
CA ASN A 10 4.05 11.35 -5.01
C ASN A 10 3.01 11.38 -6.14
N ASN A 11 2.85 10.29 -6.89
CA ASN A 11 1.88 10.22 -7.99
C ASN A 11 0.43 10.08 -7.48
N THR A 12 0.24 9.44 -6.32
CA THR A 12 -1.09 9.20 -5.74
C THR A 12 -1.50 10.22 -4.69
N HIS A 13 -0.59 11.11 -4.26
CA HIS A 13 -0.79 12.03 -3.14
C HIS A 13 -1.34 11.29 -1.90
N SER A 14 -0.77 10.12 -1.63
CA SER A 14 -1.19 9.21 -0.55
C SER A 14 0.03 8.66 0.17
N LEU A 15 -0.19 7.95 1.27
CA LEU A 15 0.86 7.17 1.94
C LEU A 15 1.04 5.86 1.16
N ALA A 16 2.17 5.68 0.50
CA ALA A 16 2.49 4.43 -0.20
C ALA A 16 3.27 3.47 0.68
N ILE A 17 3.02 2.18 0.50
CA ILE A 17 3.68 1.08 1.20
C ILE A 17 4.09 0.04 0.17
N ALA A 18 5.23 -0.60 0.38
CA ALA A 18 5.59 -1.84 -0.28
C ALA A 18 6.05 -2.86 0.76
N ALA A 19 5.74 -4.12 0.53
CA ALA A 19 6.22 -5.23 1.34
C ALA A 19 6.58 -6.42 0.44
N THR A 20 7.55 -7.22 0.85
CA THR A 20 7.92 -8.49 0.21
C THR A 20 7.63 -9.65 1.16
N ASP A 21 7.42 -10.84 0.60
CA ASP A 21 7.16 -12.08 1.35
C ASP A 21 8.32 -12.50 2.28
N ASN A 22 9.52 -11.97 2.06
CA ASN A 22 10.69 -12.16 2.91
C ASN A 22 10.75 -11.24 4.15
N GLY A 23 9.75 -10.37 4.35
CA GLY A 23 9.64 -9.50 5.52
C GLY A 23 10.15 -8.05 5.33
N GLN A 24 10.73 -7.70 4.19
CA GLN A 24 11.14 -6.30 3.96
C GLN A 24 9.91 -5.40 3.72
N VAL A 25 9.98 -4.18 4.24
CA VAL A 25 8.91 -3.18 4.14
C VAL A 25 9.49 -1.80 3.79
N TRP A 26 8.74 -1.04 3.01
CA TRP A 26 9.06 0.34 2.62
C TRP A 26 7.80 1.18 2.68
N HIS A 27 7.94 2.45 3.07
CA HIS A 27 6.82 3.38 3.15
C HIS A 27 7.27 4.80 2.79
N SER A 28 6.39 5.59 2.19
CA SER A 28 6.67 6.99 1.83
C SER A 28 5.37 7.78 1.69
N GLY A 29 5.43 9.11 1.87
CA GLY A 29 4.24 9.97 1.72
C GLY A 29 3.49 10.24 3.02
N TYR A 30 4.18 10.22 4.16
CA TYR A 30 3.62 10.61 5.45
C TYR A 30 2.94 11.97 5.42
N ALA A 31 3.58 12.97 4.81
CA ALA A 31 3.02 14.31 4.69
C ALA A 31 1.72 14.32 3.87
N ASN A 32 1.59 13.45 2.87
CA ASN A 32 0.42 13.42 1.98
C ASN A 32 -0.85 13.09 2.74
N ILE A 33 -0.81 12.14 3.68
CA ILE A 33 -2.01 11.79 4.46
C ILE A 33 -2.38 12.88 5.46
N LEU A 34 -1.44 13.72 5.90
CA LEU A 34 -1.73 14.81 6.83
C LEU A 34 -2.55 15.94 6.20
N ASP A 35 -2.63 16.00 4.86
CA ASP A 35 -3.48 16.94 4.12
C ASP A 35 -4.89 16.36 3.80
N ILE A 36 -5.17 15.14 4.25
CA ILE A 36 -6.44 14.45 3.99
C ILE A 36 -7.38 14.63 5.19
N PRO A 37 -8.63 15.12 5.00
CA PRO A 37 -9.55 15.43 6.12
C PRO A 37 -9.77 14.30 7.13
N GLU A 38 -9.80 13.05 6.68
CA GLU A 38 -9.95 11.85 7.52
C GLU A 38 -8.84 11.71 8.57
N PHE A 39 -7.65 12.20 8.25
CA PHE A 39 -6.44 12.14 9.08
C PHE A 39 -6.28 13.38 9.96
N TYR A 40 -7.20 14.34 9.90
CA TYR A 40 -7.26 15.42 10.90
C TYR A 40 -7.72 14.90 12.27
N ASN A 41 -8.37 13.73 12.29
CA ASN A 41 -8.54 12.98 13.52
C ASN A 41 -7.20 12.36 13.94
N ILE A 42 -6.62 12.89 15.02
CA ILE A 42 -5.33 12.45 15.53
C ILE A 42 -5.31 10.96 15.91
N ASP A 43 -6.44 10.41 16.36
CA ASP A 43 -6.51 8.99 16.72
C ASP A 43 -6.44 8.07 15.50
N VAL A 44 -6.99 8.50 14.35
CA VAL A 44 -6.86 7.78 13.06
C VAL A 44 -5.40 7.82 12.63
N THR A 45 -4.79 9.01 12.66
CA THR A 45 -3.42 9.22 12.20
C THR A 45 -2.40 8.46 13.03
N ILE A 46 -2.49 8.52 14.37
CA ILE A 46 -1.61 7.75 15.27
C ILE A 46 -1.68 6.26 14.93
N ARG A 47 -2.88 5.73 14.69
CA ARG A 47 -3.06 4.30 14.43
C ARG A 47 -2.55 3.86 13.06
N VAL A 48 -2.77 4.66 12.02
CA VAL A 48 -2.21 4.37 10.69
C VAL A 48 -0.69 4.41 10.74
N LEU A 49 -0.11 5.44 11.37
CA LEU A 49 1.34 5.57 11.51
C LEU A 49 1.95 4.43 12.35
N ALA A 50 1.32 4.06 13.47
CA ALA A 50 1.76 2.92 14.26
C ALA A 50 1.68 1.60 13.48
N MET A 51 0.64 1.42 12.66
CA MET A 51 0.48 0.21 11.85
C MET A 51 1.59 0.04 10.82
N ILE A 52 2.02 1.11 10.15
CA ILE A 52 3.07 1.02 9.13
C ILE A 52 4.48 0.80 9.71
N GLU A 53 4.69 1.10 10.99
CA GLU A 53 5.93 0.77 11.72
C GLU A 53 5.99 -0.71 12.12
N GLU A 54 4.82 -1.37 12.23
CA GLU A 54 4.72 -2.78 12.59
C GLU A 54 4.82 -3.68 11.35
N ALA A 55 6.04 -4.04 10.94
CA ALA A 55 6.28 -4.90 9.79
C ALA A 55 5.42 -6.19 9.79
N ARG A 56 5.21 -6.81 10.96
CA ARG A 56 4.34 -7.99 11.09
C ARG A 56 2.89 -7.71 10.69
N ARG A 57 2.32 -6.57 11.09
CA ARG A 57 0.96 -6.19 10.69
C ARG A 57 0.85 -5.97 9.20
N LEU A 58 1.86 -5.36 8.58
CA LEU A 58 1.90 -5.21 7.12
C LEU A 58 2.00 -6.55 6.40
N GLN A 59 2.77 -7.49 6.94
CA GLN A 59 2.85 -8.85 6.41
C GLN A 59 1.50 -9.57 6.51
N GLU A 60 0.83 -9.50 7.65
CA GLU A 60 -0.51 -10.05 7.84
C GLU A 60 -1.55 -9.39 6.91
N LEU A 61 -1.46 -8.06 6.73
CA LEU A 61 -2.33 -7.29 5.86
C LEU A 61 -2.22 -7.72 4.39
N PHE A 62 -0.99 -7.89 3.88
CA PHE A 62 -0.75 -8.18 2.46
C PHE A 62 -0.67 -9.67 2.12
N PHE A 63 -0.24 -10.53 3.05
CA PHE A 63 0.03 -11.94 2.80
C PHE A 63 -0.73 -12.90 3.72
N GLY A 64 -1.44 -12.40 4.73
CA GLY A 64 -2.25 -13.22 5.65
C GLY A 64 -3.60 -13.64 5.07
N ARG A 65 -4.00 -13.10 3.91
CA ARG A 65 -5.25 -13.44 3.22
C ARG A 65 -4.98 -14.34 2.02
N ALA A 66 -5.95 -15.19 1.68
CA ALA A 66 -5.84 -16.06 0.51
C ALA A 66 -5.53 -15.23 -0.75
N VAL A 67 -4.59 -15.71 -1.57
CA VAL A 67 -4.21 -15.09 -2.85
C VAL A 67 -5.47 -14.93 -3.69
N ARG A 68 -5.89 -13.68 -3.90
CA ARG A 68 -7.01 -13.37 -4.81
C ARG A 68 -6.47 -13.35 -6.23
N GLU A 69 -7.25 -13.87 -7.18
CA GLU A 69 -6.91 -13.82 -8.61
C GLU A 69 -6.91 -12.38 -9.16
N GLU A 70 -7.51 -11.43 -8.44
CA GLU A 70 -7.57 -10.04 -8.88
C GLU A 70 -6.24 -9.31 -8.67
N PRO A 71 -5.72 -8.60 -9.69
CA PRO A 71 -4.45 -7.87 -9.61
C PRO A 71 -4.49 -6.65 -8.68
N ILE A 72 -5.67 -6.25 -8.21
CA ILE A 72 -5.87 -5.13 -7.29
C ILE A 72 -6.76 -5.60 -6.14
N GLU A 73 -6.34 -5.32 -4.92
CA GLU A 73 -7.10 -5.55 -3.71
C GLU A 73 -7.47 -4.19 -3.09
N VAL A 74 -8.75 -3.99 -2.79
CA VAL A 74 -9.23 -2.85 -2.02
C VAL A 74 -9.67 -3.38 -0.67
N LEU A 75 -9.16 -2.77 0.39
CA LEU A 75 -9.52 -3.06 1.77
C LEU A 75 -10.10 -1.79 2.38
N PHE A 76 -11.27 -1.93 2.98
CA PHE A 76 -11.88 -0.88 3.77
C PHE A 76 -11.47 -1.05 5.22
N GLY A 77 -11.10 0.02 5.90
CA GLY A 77 -10.56 -0.09 7.25
C GLY A 77 -11.56 -0.65 8.27
N GLU A 78 -12.87 -0.53 8.01
CA GLU A 78 -13.92 -1.22 8.77
C GLU A 78 -13.81 -2.76 8.68
N GLU A 79 -13.29 -3.31 7.58
CA GLU A 79 -13.06 -4.75 7.39
C GLU A 79 -11.85 -5.27 8.18
N LEU A 80 -10.97 -4.37 8.65
CA LEU A 80 -9.79 -4.73 9.42
C LEU A 80 -10.12 -5.01 10.90
N GLY A 81 -11.29 -4.56 11.38
CA GLY A 81 -11.69 -4.67 12.79
C GLY A 81 -10.78 -3.88 13.73
N TRP A 82 -9.98 -2.96 13.19
CA TRP A 82 -9.10 -2.09 13.96
C TRP A 82 -9.85 -0.83 14.36
N PRO A 83 -9.71 -0.34 15.60
CA PRO A 83 -10.47 0.83 16.02
C PRO A 83 -9.99 2.07 15.27
N ASN A 84 -10.89 2.98 14.92
CA ASN A 84 -10.60 4.24 14.20
C ASN A 84 -9.98 4.03 12.80
N PHE A 85 -10.19 2.87 12.18
CA PHE A 85 -9.82 2.62 10.79
C PHE A 85 -10.98 2.77 9.80
N GLU A 86 -12.21 2.95 10.28
CA GLU A 86 -13.42 3.14 9.46
C GLU A 86 -13.23 4.18 8.32
N PRO A 87 -12.55 5.33 8.53
CA PRO A 87 -12.34 6.31 7.45
C PRO A 87 -11.13 6.01 6.53
N VAL A 88 -10.41 4.91 6.75
CA VAL A 88 -9.18 4.54 6.04
C VAL A 88 -9.49 3.53 4.92
N GLY A 89 -9.01 3.83 3.71
CA GLY A 89 -8.97 2.89 2.60
C GLY A 89 -7.54 2.44 2.30
N ILE A 90 -7.38 1.19 1.89
CA ILE A 90 -6.10 0.64 1.42
C ILE A 90 -6.32 0.01 0.05
N ILE A 91 -5.55 0.43 -0.95
CA ILE A 91 -5.58 -0.14 -2.30
C ILE A 91 -4.21 -0.75 -2.55
N SER A 92 -4.14 -2.02 -2.91
CA SER A 92 -2.89 -2.74 -3.13
C SER A 92 -2.88 -3.57 -4.40
N CYS A 93 -1.70 -3.90 -4.91
CA CYS A 93 -1.46 -4.81 -6.03
C CYS A 93 -0.26 -5.70 -5.72
N GLN A 94 -0.34 -6.96 -6.14
CA GLN A 94 0.81 -7.86 -6.06
C GLN A 94 1.79 -7.62 -7.22
N PHE A 95 3.07 -7.84 -6.96
CA PHE A 95 4.14 -7.80 -7.95
C PHE A 95 5.13 -8.94 -7.72
N THR A 96 5.91 -9.29 -8.74
CA THR A 96 7.03 -10.24 -8.60
C THR A 96 8.34 -9.52 -8.91
N GLY A 97 9.15 -9.28 -7.88
CA GLY A 97 10.42 -8.58 -7.97
C GLY A 97 11.64 -9.53 -7.93
N PRO A 98 12.87 -8.99 -8.03
CA PRO A 98 14.08 -9.78 -7.81
C PRO A 98 14.17 -10.39 -6.41
N GLU A 99 13.58 -9.72 -5.41
CA GLU A 99 13.57 -10.15 -4.01
C GLU A 99 12.44 -11.14 -3.66
N GLY A 100 11.62 -11.55 -4.65
CA GLY A 100 10.48 -12.46 -4.45
C GLY A 100 9.14 -11.81 -4.77
N ARG A 101 8.06 -12.39 -4.23
CA ARG A 101 6.73 -11.80 -4.38
C ARG A 101 6.57 -10.65 -3.39
N GLY A 102 5.85 -9.63 -3.80
CA GLY A 102 5.54 -8.51 -2.94
C GLY A 102 4.20 -7.88 -3.25
N SER A 103 3.85 -6.89 -2.44
CA SER A 103 2.69 -6.05 -2.61
C SER A 103 3.11 -4.58 -2.58
N LEU A 104 2.59 -3.77 -3.49
CA LEU A 104 2.56 -2.31 -3.36
C LEU A 104 1.14 -1.92 -2.95
N GLY A 105 1.02 -0.93 -2.09
CA GLY A 105 -0.27 -0.33 -1.80
C GLY A 105 -0.18 1.15 -1.46
N VAL A 106 -1.35 1.76 -1.39
CA VAL A 106 -1.55 3.12 -0.92
C VAL A 106 -2.61 3.13 0.17
N ILE A 107 -2.38 3.95 1.19
CA ILE A 107 -3.29 4.23 2.28
C ILE A 107 -3.76 5.67 2.15
N GLY A 108 -5.06 5.87 2.32
CA GLY A 108 -5.70 7.17 2.27
C GLY A 108 -7.17 7.08 2.66
N PRO A 109 -8.04 7.94 2.12
CA PRO A 109 -9.43 8.00 2.50
C PRO A 109 -10.23 6.84 1.91
N THR A 110 -11.22 6.33 2.64
CA THR A 110 -12.17 5.33 2.12
C THR A 110 -12.85 5.76 0.82
N ARG A 111 -13.04 7.06 0.61
CA ARG A 111 -13.65 7.65 -0.60
C ARG A 111 -12.70 7.87 -1.78
N PHE A 112 -11.54 7.19 -1.81
CA PHE A 112 -10.53 7.31 -2.87
C PHE A 112 -11.12 7.57 -4.28
N ASN A 113 -10.43 8.38 -5.09
CA ASN A 113 -10.72 8.43 -6.52
C ASN A 113 -10.17 7.17 -7.21
N TYR A 114 -10.89 6.05 -7.07
CA TYR A 114 -10.49 4.73 -7.57
C TYR A 114 -10.11 4.74 -9.06
N PRO A 115 -10.86 5.40 -9.97
CA PRO A 115 -10.48 5.52 -11.38
C PRO A 115 -9.12 6.19 -11.61
N ALA A 116 -8.66 7.06 -10.71
CA ALA A 116 -7.34 7.69 -10.81
C ALA A 116 -6.23 6.84 -10.18
N ILE A 117 -6.49 6.22 -9.02
CA ILE A 117 -5.48 5.50 -8.24
C ILE A 117 -5.16 4.12 -8.83
N ILE A 118 -6.19 3.38 -9.22
CA ILE A 118 -6.03 1.98 -9.68
C ILE A 118 -5.09 1.87 -10.89
N PRO A 119 -5.22 2.69 -11.96
CA PRO A 119 -4.31 2.63 -13.10
C PRO A 119 -2.85 2.94 -12.72
N ILE A 120 -2.62 3.93 -11.84
CA ILE A 120 -1.28 4.27 -11.35
C ILE A 120 -0.69 3.07 -10.62
N LEU A 121 -1.44 2.48 -9.69
CA LEU A 121 -0.96 1.34 -8.91
C LEU A 121 -0.65 0.13 -9.81
N ARG A 122 -1.51 -0.20 -10.78
CA ARG A 122 -1.25 -1.25 -11.77
C ARG A 122 0.02 -0.99 -12.59
N TYR A 123 0.23 0.25 -13.02
CA TYR A 123 1.43 0.64 -13.76
C TYR A 123 2.69 0.43 -12.91
N PHE A 124 2.68 0.85 -11.64
CA PHE A 124 3.82 0.64 -10.75
C PHE A 124 4.07 -0.85 -10.47
N GLY A 125 3.04 -1.65 -10.23
CA GLY A 125 3.17 -3.10 -10.04
C GLY A 125 3.74 -3.81 -11.28
N SER A 126 3.31 -3.41 -12.48
CA SER A 126 3.84 -3.98 -13.73
C SER A 126 5.28 -3.53 -14.00
N LEU A 127 5.64 -2.28 -13.70
CA LEU A 127 7.01 -1.79 -13.82
C LEU A 127 7.99 -2.58 -12.96
N VAL A 128 7.64 -2.85 -11.70
CA VAL A 128 8.50 -3.65 -10.82
C VAL A 128 8.63 -5.08 -11.34
N SER A 129 7.52 -5.65 -11.86
CA SER A 129 7.51 -7.02 -12.39
C SER A 129 8.30 -7.16 -13.69
N GLN A 130 8.24 -6.19 -14.61
CA GLN A 130 9.04 -6.21 -15.83
C GLN A 130 10.53 -6.01 -15.53
N SER A 131 10.84 -5.14 -14.56
CA SER A 131 12.21 -4.90 -14.16
C SER A 131 12.86 -6.17 -13.64
N SER A 132 12.13 -7.06 -12.97
CA SER A 132 12.67 -8.32 -12.44
C SER A 132 12.97 -9.37 -13.51
N GLU A 133 12.15 -9.45 -14.57
CA GLU A 133 12.37 -10.35 -15.72
C GLU A 133 13.68 -10.03 -16.48
N ILE A 134 14.09 -8.76 -16.50
CA ILE A 134 15.31 -8.31 -17.17
C ILE A 134 16.57 -8.84 -16.48
N TRP A 135 16.54 -9.07 -15.15
CA TRP A 135 17.70 -9.59 -14.40
C TRP A 135 17.80 -11.13 -14.38
N GLN A 136 16.84 -11.84 -14.99
CA GLN A 136 16.88 -13.29 -15.14
C GLN A 136 17.39 -13.76 -16.51
N LYS A 137 17.71 -12.84 -17.42
CA LYS A 137 18.37 -13.12 -18.72
C LYS A 137 19.83 -12.69 -18.70
#